data_AF-A0A0B5EVM3-F1
#
_entry.id   AF-A0A0B5EVM3-F1
#
_cell.length_a   1.000
_cell.length_b   1.000
_cell.length_c   1.000
_cell.angle_alpha   90.00
_cell.angle_beta   90.00
_cell.angle_gamma   90.00
#
_symmetry.space_group_name_H-M   'P 1'
#
loop_
_entity.id
_entity.type
_entity.pdbx_description
1 polymer ?
#
loop_
_entity_poly.entity_id
_entity_poly.type
_entity_poly.pdbx_seq_one_letter_code
_entity_poly.pdbx_strand_id
1 'polypeptide(L)'
;MLAFAALLAGPAIATSTSPAAAAAPACPQVYDPLTPAADRSVDVGRITPEPTWRTSCETLYRADGRAPEIVFEEGFRPKAPLDGQYDVEKYVLVNQPSPYVSTTYDHDLYKQWKSGFHYYIDAPGGIDVNKTIGDTHRWADQREVAFPGGIAREYILGVCPVDRQAKTEIMDECRSNPHYASWR
;
A
#
# COMPACT_ATOMS: atom_id res chain seq x y z
N MET A 1 -11.66 -74.77 -33.21
CA MET A 1 -11.63 -74.11 -31.90
C MET A 1 -10.58 -73.00 -31.98
N LEU A 2 -10.97 -71.78 -32.37
CA LEU A 2 -10.07 -70.61 -32.42
C LEU A 2 -10.58 -69.60 -31.38
N ALA A 3 -9.73 -69.24 -30.43
CA ALA A 3 -9.97 -68.16 -29.48
C ALA A 3 -9.19 -66.92 -29.93
N PHE A 4 -9.90 -65.81 -30.13
CA PHE A 4 -9.32 -64.49 -30.38
C PHE A 4 -9.14 -63.76 -29.05
N ALA A 5 -7.91 -63.31 -28.75
CA ALA A 5 -7.62 -62.41 -27.64
C ALA A 5 -7.67 -60.96 -28.15
N ALA A 6 -8.49 -60.12 -27.50
CA ALA A 6 -8.55 -58.68 -27.78
C ALA A 6 -7.65 -57.93 -26.79
N LEU A 7 -6.65 -57.20 -27.29
CA LEU A 7 -5.91 -56.19 -26.53
C LEU A 7 -6.64 -54.85 -26.64
N LEU A 8 -7.00 -54.26 -25.49
CA LEU A 8 -7.48 -52.88 -25.38
C LEU A 8 -6.29 -51.96 -25.08
N ALA A 9 -6.05 -50.97 -25.93
CA ALA A 9 -5.08 -49.91 -25.69
C ALA A 9 -5.70 -48.81 -24.81
N GLY A 10 -5.07 -48.50 -23.67
CA GLY A 10 -5.47 -47.41 -22.78
C GLY A 10 -5.02 -46.03 -23.31
N PRO A 11 -5.69 -44.93 -22.89
CA PRO A 11 -5.40 -43.60 -23.42
C PRO A 11 -4.08 -43.06 -22.85
N ALA A 12 -3.29 -42.43 -23.72
CA ALA A 12 -2.09 -41.70 -23.32
C ALA A 12 -2.47 -40.35 -22.69
N ILE A 13 -2.00 -40.12 -21.46
CA ILE A 13 -2.13 -38.84 -20.76
C ILE A 13 -1.09 -37.88 -21.35
N ALA A 14 -1.54 -36.83 -22.02
CA ALA A 14 -0.68 -35.72 -22.42
C ALA A 14 -0.41 -34.83 -21.21
N THR A 15 0.86 -34.70 -20.83
CA THR A 15 1.30 -33.76 -19.79
C THR A 15 1.33 -32.34 -20.35
N SER A 16 0.42 -31.48 -19.89
CA SER A 16 0.47 -30.05 -20.17
C SER A 16 1.48 -29.38 -19.22
N THR A 17 2.67 -29.07 -19.72
CA THR A 17 3.59 -28.14 -19.06
C THR A 17 3.06 -26.72 -19.22
N SER A 18 2.43 -26.18 -18.17
CA SER A 18 2.17 -24.74 -18.06
C SER A 18 3.50 -23.98 -18.04
N PRO A 19 3.63 -22.87 -18.78
CA PRO A 19 4.82 -22.04 -18.71
C PRO A 19 4.95 -21.44 -17.31
N ALA A 20 6.17 -21.46 -16.77
CA ALA A 20 6.47 -20.79 -15.50
C ALA A 20 6.20 -19.29 -15.65
N ALA A 21 5.52 -18.70 -14.66
CA ALA A 21 5.27 -17.27 -14.61
C ALA A 21 6.60 -16.50 -14.66
N ALA A 22 6.68 -15.50 -15.54
CA ALA A 22 7.84 -14.61 -15.59
C ALA A 22 8.00 -13.87 -14.26
N ALA A 23 9.24 -13.71 -13.78
CA ALA A 23 9.53 -12.93 -12.59
C ALA A 23 9.05 -11.48 -12.79
N ALA A 24 8.44 -10.89 -11.75
CA ALA A 24 8.00 -9.51 -11.79
C ALA A 24 9.20 -8.57 -12.07
N PRO A 25 9.02 -7.54 -12.91
CA PRO A 25 10.08 -6.55 -13.14
C PRO A 25 10.45 -5.84 -11.83
N ALA A 26 11.73 -5.45 -11.72
CA ALA A 26 12.21 -4.69 -10.56
C ALA A 26 11.57 -3.29 -10.50
N CYS A 27 11.37 -2.78 -9.28
CA CYS A 27 10.80 -1.45 -9.05
C CYS A 27 11.76 -0.34 -9.49
N PRO A 28 11.27 0.71 -10.20
CA PRO A 28 12.09 1.87 -10.53
C PRO A 28 12.67 2.51 -9.27
N GLN A 29 13.95 2.88 -9.32
CA GLN A 29 14.60 3.56 -8.20
C GLN A 29 14.29 5.05 -8.26
N VAL A 30 13.70 5.57 -7.18
CA VAL A 30 13.32 6.97 -7.03
C VAL A 30 14.16 7.57 -5.90
N TYR A 31 15.01 8.54 -6.23
CA TYR A 31 15.99 9.10 -5.28
C TYR A 31 15.46 10.26 -4.45
N ASP A 32 14.50 11.04 -4.96
CA ASP A 32 13.87 12.11 -4.18
C ASP A 32 12.80 11.49 -3.25
N PRO A 33 13.00 11.50 -1.91
CA PRO A 33 12.05 10.91 -0.96
C PRO A 33 10.70 11.66 -0.93
N LEU A 34 10.64 12.89 -1.44
CA LEU A 34 9.40 13.67 -1.56
C LEU A 34 8.75 13.57 -2.94
N THR A 35 9.22 12.68 -3.82
CA THR A 35 8.57 12.40 -5.11
C THR A 35 7.05 12.17 -4.97
N PRO A 36 6.56 11.37 -4.00
CA PRO A 36 5.13 11.19 -3.83
C PRO A 36 4.43 12.30 -3.04
N ALA A 37 5.14 13.31 -2.52
CA ALA A 37 4.56 14.24 -1.54
C ALA A 37 3.49 15.17 -2.13
N ALA A 38 2.32 15.21 -1.50
CA ALA A 38 1.29 16.23 -1.75
C ALA A 38 1.69 17.62 -1.20
N ASP A 39 2.58 17.63 -0.21
CA ASP A 39 3.16 18.82 0.39
C ASP A 39 4.68 18.71 0.44
N ARG A 40 5.34 19.37 -0.51
CA ARG A 40 6.81 19.36 -0.65
C ARG A 40 7.53 20.33 0.28
N SER A 41 6.82 21.00 1.20
CA SER A 41 7.44 21.91 2.18
C SER A 41 8.09 21.18 3.38
N VAL A 42 7.92 19.86 3.46
CA VAL A 42 8.50 19.02 4.51
C VAL A 42 10.03 18.98 4.42
N ASP A 43 10.69 19.15 5.55
CA ASP A 43 12.14 19.08 5.67
C ASP A 43 12.58 17.67 6.07
N VAL A 44 13.01 16.89 5.07
CA VAL A 44 13.44 15.50 5.25
C VAL A 44 14.61 15.38 6.23
N GLY A 45 15.46 16.41 6.36
CA GLY A 45 16.59 16.41 7.29
C GLY A 45 16.22 16.44 8.76
N ARG A 46 14.95 16.68 9.10
CA ARG A 46 14.44 16.70 10.49
C ARG A 46 13.88 15.36 10.95
N ILE A 47 13.73 14.40 10.04
CA ILE A 47 13.15 13.09 10.34
C ILE A 47 14.08 12.33 11.29
N THR A 48 13.53 11.80 12.38
CA THR A 48 14.27 10.96 13.33
C THR A 48 13.51 9.68 13.66
N PRO A 49 14.21 8.56 13.97
CA PRO A 49 15.63 8.33 13.72
C PRO A 49 15.94 8.31 12.20
N GLU A 50 17.18 7.97 11.82
CA GLU A 50 17.57 7.87 10.40
C GLU A 50 16.58 6.95 9.64
N PRO A 51 15.85 7.47 8.64
CA PRO A 51 14.78 6.73 8.00
C PRO A 51 15.31 5.61 7.10
N THR A 52 14.73 4.42 7.22
CA THR A 52 14.89 3.39 6.19
C THR A 52 13.80 3.55 5.14
N TRP A 53 14.19 4.03 3.96
CA TRP A 53 13.28 4.21 2.83
C TRP A 53 12.87 2.88 2.20
N ARG A 54 11.59 2.74 1.93
CA ARG A 54 11.03 1.63 1.15
C ARG A 54 11.50 1.74 -0.31
N THR A 55 11.99 0.62 -0.84
CA THR A 55 12.49 0.51 -2.23
C THR A 55 11.61 -0.39 -3.10
N SER A 56 10.64 -1.07 -2.50
CA SER A 56 9.67 -1.90 -3.20
C SER A 56 8.53 -1.03 -3.78
N CYS A 57 7.63 -1.63 -4.58
CA CYS A 57 6.59 -0.93 -5.35
C CYS A 57 5.25 -1.70 -5.39
N GLU A 58 5.04 -2.61 -4.45
CA GLU A 58 3.71 -3.18 -4.16
C GLU A 58 2.73 -2.10 -3.73
N THR A 59 1.45 -2.37 -3.98
CA THR A 59 0.35 -1.53 -3.54
C THR A 59 0.34 -1.42 -2.02
N LEU A 60 0.15 -0.20 -1.55
CA LEU A 60 -0.05 0.13 -0.14
C LEU A 60 -1.50 0.53 0.10
N TYR A 61 -1.89 0.52 1.36
CA TYR A 61 -3.27 0.70 1.75
C TYR A 61 -3.42 1.77 2.81
N ARG A 62 -4.56 2.47 2.79
CA ARG A 62 -4.90 3.45 3.82
C ARG A 62 -6.38 3.42 4.14
N ALA A 63 -6.70 3.22 5.41
CA ALA A 63 -8.04 3.43 5.94
C ALA A 63 -8.24 4.92 6.26
N ASP A 64 -9.21 5.59 5.64
CA ASP A 64 -9.50 7.02 5.88
C ASP A 64 -11.02 7.29 6.00
N GLY A 65 -11.37 8.34 6.73
CA GLY A 65 -12.75 8.78 6.88
C GLY A 65 -13.22 9.74 5.79
N ARG A 66 -12.28 10.38 5.09
CA ARG A 66 -12.58 11.33 4.01
C ARG A 66 -13.06 10.60 2.76
N ALA A 67 -14.03 11.20 2.09
CA ALA A 67 -14.64 10.68 0.87
C ALA A 67 -13.71 10.87 -0.35
N PRO A 68 -13.84 10.02 -1.40
CA PRO A 68 -13.00 10.08 -2.58
C PRO A 68 -13.05 11.42 -3.32
N GLU A 69 -14.17 12.16 -3.26
CA GLU A 69 -14.28 13.48 -3.89
C GLU A 69 -13.24 14.47 -3.35
N ILE A 70 -12.83 14.30 -2.09
CA ILE A 70 -11.80 15.12 -1.45
C ILE A 70 -10.43 14.52 -1.76
N VAL A 71 -10.26 13.22 -1.51
CA VAL A 71 -8.95 12.56 -1.61
C VAL A 71 -8.44 12.50 -3.05
N PHE A 72 -9.30 12.28 -4.04
CA PHE A 72 -8.89 12.25 -5.44
C PHE A 72 -8.53 13.65 -5.95
N GLU A 73 -9.08 14.72 -5.39
CA GLU A 73 -8.71 16.08 -5.80
C GLU A 73 -7.47 16.61 -5.09
N GLU A 74 -7.33 16.35 -3.79
CA GLU A 74 -6.29 16.96 -2.95
C GLU A 74 -5.08 16.05 -2.72
N GLY A 75 -5.25 14.73 -2.91
CA GLY A 75 -4.35 13.72 -2.38
C GLY A 75 -4.47 13.58 -0.86
N PHE A 76 -3.54 12.85 -0.26
CA PHE A 76 -3.40 12.78 1.19
C PHE A 76 -2.38 13.81 1.68
N ARG A 77 -2.87 14.96 2.15
CA ARG A 77 -2.01 15.96 2.80
C ARG A 77 -1.71 15.59 4.27
N PRO A 78 -0.49 15.85 4.77
CA PRO A 78 -0.16 15.67 6.18
C PRO A 78 -0.84 16.74 7.04
N LYS A 79 -0.99 16.48 8.34
CA LYS A 79 -1.68 17.39 9.27
C LYS A 79 -0.84 18.61 9.66
N ALA A 80 0.48 18.44 9.79
CA ALA A 80 1.40 19.48 10.25
C ALA A 80 2.77 19.33 9.55
N PRO A 81 2.88 19.73 8.26
CA PRO A 81 4.08 19.55 7.46
C PRO A 81 5.29 20.33 8.00
N LEU A 82 5.09 21.46 8.68
CA LEU A 82 6.19 22.34 9.10
C LEU A 82 6.56 22.15 10.58
N ASP A 83 5.57 22.07 11.46
CA ASP A 83 5.73 22.15 12.92
C ASP A 83 5.24 20.90 13.67
N GLY A 84 4.90 19.84 12.93
CA GLY A 84 4.45 18.56 13.49
C GLY A 84 5.55 17.72 14.12
N GLN A 85 5.17 16.53 14.57
CA GLN A 85 6.08 15.51 15.10
C GLN A 85 6.89 14.84 13.99
N TYR A 86 8.17 15.18 13.88
CA TYR A 86 9.09 14.57 12.92
C TYR A 86 9.73 13.26 13.42
N ASP A 87 9.66 12.96 14.71
CA ASP A 87 10.15 11.69 15.21
C ASP A 87 9.13 10.57 14.90
N VAL A 88 9.56 9.60 14.08
CA VAL A 88 8.74 8.49 13.57
C VAL A 88 8.23 7.63 14.73
N GLU A 89 9.08 7.32 15.71
CA GLU A 89 8.68 6.50 16.86
C GLU A 89 7.59 7.21 17.69
N LYS A 90 7.80 8.49 18.04
CA LYS A 90 6.79 9.27 18.78
C LYS A 90 5.49 9.42 18.00
N TYR A 91 5.58 9.61 16.68
CA TYR A 91 4.43 9.66 15.80
C TYR A 91 3.61 8.36 15.87
N VAL A 92 4.27 7.21 15.67
CA VAL A 92 3.65 5.88 15.65
C VAL A 92 3.00 5.54 17.00
N LEU A 93 3.66 5.88 18.11
CA LEU A 93 3.16 5.53 19.45
C LEU A 93 1.97 6.38 19.91
N VAL A 94 1.90 7.67 19.53
CA VAL A 94 0.96 8.65 20.11
C VAL A 94 -0.08 9.17 19.11
N ASN A 95 0.17 9.05 17.79
CA ASN A 95 -0.71 9.55 16.73
C ASN A 95 -1.07 11.05 16.86
N GLN A 96 -0.03 11.89 16.99
CA GLN A 96 -0.14 13.34 17.03
C GLN A 96 0.02 13.99 15.64
N PRO A 97 -0.39 15.26 15.43
CA PRO A 97 -0.14 15.96 14.16
C PRO A 97 1.34 15.88 13.75
N SER A 98 1.58 15.51 12.48
CA SER A 98 2.90 15.18 11.96
C SER A 98 3.01 15.56 10.47
N PRO A 99 4.22 15.55 9.88
CA PRO A 99 4.44 15.70 8.45
C PRO A 99 4.13 14.40 7.67
N TYR A 100 3.64 13.35 8.35
CA TYR A 100 3.47 12.02 7.79
C TYR A 100 2.00 11.72 7.44
N VAL A 101 1.84 10.91 6.39
CA VAL A 101 0.62 10.15 6.13
C VAL A 101 0.95 8.67 6.24
N SER A 102 0.34 7.98 7.20
CA SER A 102 0.47 6.53 7.33
C SER A 102 -0.25 5.78 6.23
N THR A 103 0.40 4.73 5.77
CA THR A 103 -0.15 3.65 4.94
C THR A 103 0.34 2.33 5.49
N THR A 104 -0.11 1.22 4.92
CA THR A 104 0.33 -0.12 5.35
C THR A 104 0.55 -1.04 4.15
N TYR A 105 1.44 -2.02 4.35
CA TYR A 105 1.55 -3.18 3.46
C TYR A 105 0.38 -4.17 3.59
N ASP A 106 -0.35 -4.14 4.70
CA ASP A 106 -1.44 -5.07 5.00
C ASP A 106 -2.77 -4.55 4.43
N HIS A 107 -3.22 -5.21 3.37
CA HIS A 107 -4.53 -4.99 2.76
C HIS A 107 -5.67 -5.04 3.78
N ASP A 108 -5.59 -5.91 4.78
CA ASP A 108 -6.71 -6.17 5.68
C ASP A 108 -6.73 -5.29 6.93
N LEU A 109 -5.75 -4.38 7.09
CA LEU A 109 -5.66 -3.54 8.28
C LEU A 109 -6.89 -2.65 8.47
N TYR A 110 -7.61 -2.29 7.39
CA TYR A 110 -8.86 -1.52 7.48
C TYR A 110 -9.90 -2.15 8.42
N LYS A 111 -9.88 -3.48 8.60
CA LYS A 111 -10.79 -4.24 9.49
C LYS A 111 -10.60 -3.91 10.98
N GLN A 112 -9.46 -3.31 11.33
CA GLN A 112 -9.16 -2.85 12.69
C GLN A 112 -9.64 -1.41 12.94
N TRP A 113 -9.95 -0.66 11.89
CA TRP A 113 -10.30 0.76 11.96
C TRP A 113 -11.80 1.00 11.75
N LYS A 114 -12.29 2.14 12.23
CA LYS A 114 -13.69 2.59 12.00
C LYS A 114 -13.81 3.55 10.82
N SER A 115 -12.87 3.48 9.88
CA SER A 115 -12.82 4.31 8.67
C SER A 115 -13.94 3.93 7.70
N GLY A 116 -14.37 4.88 6.86
CA GLY A 116 -15.42 4.63 5.86
C GLY A 116 -14.89 4.06 4.55
N PHE A 117 -13.59 4.22 4.31
CA PHE A 117 -12.99 3.99 3.01
C PHE A 117 -11.64 3.30 3.16
N HIS A 118 -11.36 2.41 2.22
CA HIS A 118 -10.10 1.70 2.05
C HIS A 118 -9.47 2.13 0.73
N TYR A 119 -8.39 2.92 0.82
CA TYR A 119 -7.70 3.47 -0.33
C TYR A 119 -6.53 2.60 -0.75
N TYR A 120 -6.35 2.50 -2.07
CA TYR A 120 -5.29 1.76 -2.74
C TYR A 120 -4.27 2.76 -3.28
N ILE A 121 -2.99 2.53 -2.99
CA ILE A 121 -1.93 3.50 -3.24
C ILE A 121 -0.81 2.80 -4.01
N ASP A 122 -0.39 3.39 -5.14
CA ASP A 122 0.81 3.02 -5.88
C ASP A 122 1.77 4.22 -5.88
N ALA A 123 2.61 4.28 -4.85
CA ALA A 123 3.55 5.38 -4.63
C ALA A 123 4.98 4.84 -4.45
N PRO A 124 5.99 5.52 -5.02
CA PRO A 124 7.39 5.23 -4.73
C PRO A 124 7.77 5.68 -3.32
N GLY A 125 8.74 5.00 -2.71
CA GLY A 125 9.32 5.45 -1.44
C GLY A 125 8.39 5.29 -0.24
N GLY A 126 8.48 6.26 0.68
CA GLY A 126 7.93 6.19 2.04
C GLY A 126 8.91 5.56 3.02
N ILE A 127 8.77 5.89 4.30
CA ILE A 127 9.60 5.36 5.39
C ILE A 127 9.00 4.03 5.83
N ASP A 128 9.77 2.95 5.74
CA ASP A 128 9.39 1.66 6.31
C ASP A 128 9.56 1.74 7.83
N VAL A 129 8.45 1.80 8.56
CA VAL A 129 8.45 2.10 10.01
C VAL A 129 9.18 1.01 10.77
N ASN A 130 8.83 -0.26 10.54
CA ASN A 130 9.43 -1.38 11.28
C ASN A 130 10.93 -1.50 11.01
N LYS A 131 11.40 -1.20 9.78
CA LYS A 131 12.84 -1.16 9.50
C LYS A 131 13.55 0.04 10.14
N THR A 132 12.84 1.14 10.36
CA THR A 132 13.38 2.39 10.92
C THR A 132 13.47 2.34 12.44
N ILE A 133 12.43 1.86 13.13
CA ILE A 133 12.34 1.89 14.61
C ILE A 133 12.35 0.49 15.25
N GLY A 134 12.54 -0.57 14.45
CA GLY A 134 12.44 -1.97 14.88
C GLY A 134 11.00 -2.49 14.81
N ASP A 135 10.83 -3.79 15.03
CA ASP A 135 9.57 -4.52 14.91
C ASP A 135 9.02 -5.03 16.26
N THR A 136 9.54 -4.50 17.38
CA THR A 136 9.15 -4.90 18.74
C THR A 136 8.16 -3.93 19.40
N HIS A 137 7.86 -2.80 18.76
CA HIS A 137 6.89 -1.82 19.28
C HIS A 137 5.46 -2.33 19.15
N ARG A 138 4.55 -1.75 19.97
CA ARG A 138 3.13 -2.14 20.08
C ARG A 138 2.36 -2.20 18.74
N TRP A 139 2.83 -1.48 17.74
CA TRP A 139 2.15 -1.30 16.46
C TRP A 139 2.87 -1.96 15.28
N ALA A 140 3.88 -2.80 15.52
CA ALA A 140 4.68 -3.42 14.47
C ALA A 140 3.83 -4.28 13.50
N ASP A 141 2.77 -4.92 14.01
CA ASP A 141 1.83 -5.70 13.19
C ASP A 141 1.06 -4.86 12.16
N GLN A 142 1.03 -3.53 12.31
CA GLN A 142 0.44 -2.64 11.31
C GLN A 142 1.28 -2.54 10.04
N ARG A 143 2.56 -2.96 10.07
CA ARG A 143 3.45 -2.97 8.90
C ARG A 143 3.40 -1.63 8.15
N GLU A 144 3.62 -0.55 8.89
CA GLU A 144 3.37 0.81 8.43
C GLU A 144 4.45 1.31 7.46
N VAL A 145 4.01 2.08 6.45
CA VAL A 145 4.85 2.96 5.65
C VAL A 145 4.38 4.40 5.84
N ALA A 146 5.25 5.26 6.36
CA ALA A 146 4.97 6.67 6.63
C ALA A 146 5.49 7.57 5.49
N PHE A 147 4.60 8.33 4.86
CA PHE A 147 4.96 9.24 3.76
C PHE A 147 5.18 10.68 4.25
N PRO A 148 6.43 11.18 4.30
CA PRO A 148 6.70 12.59 4.58
C PRO A 148 6.15 13.47 3.46
N GLY A 149 5.40 14.51 3.83
CA GLY A 149 4.73 15.37 2.85
C GLY A 149 3.44 14.76 2.29
N GLY A 150 3.06 13.57 2.76
CA GLY A 150 1.85 12.90 2.32
C GLY A 150 1.97 12.28 0.94
N ILE A 151 0.84 12.15 0.23
CA ILE A 151 0.73 11.40 -1.02
C ILE A 151 -0.09 12.19 -2.03
N ALA A 152 0.54 12.62 -3.11
CA ALA A 152 -0.10 13.34 -4.20
C ALA A 152 -1.10 12.43 -4.93
N ARG A 153 -2.16 13.04 -5.47
CA ARG A 153 -3.33 12.32 -5.99
C ARG A 153 -2.99 11.35 -7.12
N GLU A 154 -1.97 11.64 -7.92
CA GLU A 154 -1.54 10.81 -9.04
C GLU A 154 -1.01 9.44 -8.60
N TYR A 155 -0.68 9.26 -7.32
CA TYR A 155 -0.23 7.98 -6.74
C TYR A 155 -1.34 7.20 -6.02
N ILE A 156 -2.58 7.69 -6.05
CA ILE A 156 -3.74 7.01 -5.44
C ILE A 156 -4.47 6.28 -6.55
N LEU A 157 -4.50 4.94 -6.51
CA LEU A 157 -5.16 4.11 -7.52
C LEU A 157 -6.68 4.26 -7.49
N GLY A 158 -7.24 4.29 -6.29
CA GLY A 158 -8.68 4.27 -6.09
C GLY A 158 -9.06 3.99 -4.64
N VAL A 159 -10.33 3.66 -4.45
CA VAL A 159 -10.91 3.41 -3.14
C VAL A 159 -12.02 2.38 -3.21
N CYS A 160 -12.21 1.65 -2.13
CA CYS A 160 -13.42 0.88 -1.86
C CYS A 160 -14.10 1.38 -0.57
N PRO A 161 -15.41 1.65 -0.56
CA PRO A 161 -16.15 1.86 0.67
C PRO A 161 -16.09 0.62 1.56
N VAL A 162 -16.19 0.81 2.88
CA VAL A 162 -16.12 -0.27 3.88
C VAL A 162 -17.45 -0.39 4.61
N ASP A 163 -18.04 -1.60 4.60
CA ASP A 163 -19.06 -1.97 5.58
C ASP A 163 -18.38 -2.15 6.95
N ARG A 164 -18.63 -1.20 7.83
CA ARG A 164 -18.02 -1.16 9.17
C ARG A 164 -18.53 -2.25 10.12
N GLN A 165 -19.73 -2.79 9.87
CA GLN A 165 -20.29 -3.87 10.69
C GLN A 165 -19.72 -5.21 10.24
N ALA A 166 -19.76 -5.47 8.93
CA ALA A 166 -19.23 -6.71 8.36
C ALA A 166 -17.69 -6.74 8.29
N LYS A 167 -17.04 -5.57 8.37
CA LYS A 167 -15.60 -5.40 8.18
C LYS A 167 -15.12 -5.93 6.83
N THR A 168 -15.87 -5.56 5.79
CA THR A 168 -15.63 -5.94 4.40
C THR A 168 -15.68 -4.71 3.51
N GLU A 169 -14.93 -4.73 2.43
CA GLU A 169 -15.12 -3.77 1.34
C GLU A 169 -16.44 -4.03 0.62
N ILE A 170 -17.09 -2.94 0.21
CA ILE A 170 -18.26 -2.98 -0.65
C ILE A 170 -17.74 -2.92 -2.09
N MET A 171 -17.36 -4.09 -2.62
CA MET A 171 -16.58 -4.19 -3.87
C MET A 171 -17.28 -3.56 -5.08
N ASP A 172 -18.60 -3.66 -5.16
CA ASP A 172 -19.40 -3.09 -6.26
C ASP A 172 -19.42 -1.54 -6.25
N GLU A 173 -18.98 -0.93 -5.16
CA GLU A 173 -18.90 0.54 -5.00
C GLU A 173 -17.45 1.06 -5.05
N CYS A 174 -16.48 0.21 -5.38
CA CYS A 174 -15.11 0.66 -5.59
C CYS A 174 -15.00 1.63 -6.76
N ARG A 175 -14.12 2.62 -6.62
CA ARG A 175 -13.92 3.69 -7.59
C ARG A 175 -12.45 3.87 -7.91
N SER A 176 -12.12 3.90 -9.19
CA SER A 176 -10.81 4.33 -9.67
C SER A 176 -10.68 5.84 -9.53
N ASN A 177 -9.47 6.29 -9.19
CA ASN A 177 -9.12 7.70 -9.22
C ASN A 177 -8.86 8.14 -10.67
N PRO A 178 -9.61 9.13 -11.21
CA PRO A 178 -9.38 9.61 -12.57
C PRO A 178 -8.04 10.33 -12.75
N HIS A 179 -7.38 10.74 -11.66
CA HIS A 179 -6.09 11.42 -11.68
C HIS A 179 -4.89 10.49 -11.51
N TYR A 180 -5.11 9.19 -11.32
CA TYR A 180 -4.02 8.21 -11.18
C TYR A 180 -3.10 8.22 -12.42
N ALA A 181 -1.78 8.23 -12.20
CA ALA A 181 -0.78 8.12 -13.25
C ALA A 181 0.27 7.06 -12.87
N SER A 182 0.41 6.03 -13.71
CA SER A 182 1.46 5.01 -13.50
C SER A 182 2.84 5.64 -13.60
N TRP A 183 3.71 5.31 -12.65
CA TRP A 183 5.11 5.74 -12.58
C TRP A 183 6.10 4.61 -12.89
N ARG A 184 5.58 3.42 -13.19
CA ARG A 184 6.30 2.19 -13.53
C ARG A 184 5.65 1.48 -14.71
#